data_AF-A0A328NIG4-F1
#
_entry.id   AF-A0A328NIG4-F1
#
_cell.length_a   1.000
_cell.length_b   1.000
_cell.length_c   1.000
_cell.angle_alpha   90.00
_cell.angle_beta   90.00
_cell.angle_gamma   90.00
#
_symmetry.space_group_name_H-M   'P 1'
#
loop_
_entity.id
_entity.type
_entity.pdbx_description
1 polymer ?
#
loop_
_entity_poly.entity_id
_entity_poly.type
_entity_poly.pdbx_seq_one_letter_code
_entity_poly.pdbx_strand_id
1 'polypeptide(L)' 'MTTSEWSGNVPAFNFYNRTSRNAEITWSYNYLGTQLSGAICARPGGGDLYVPMFVTKVSWQTHTC' A
#
# COMPACT_ATOMS: atom_id res chain seq x y z
N MET A 1 2.36 -11.53 6.11
CA MET A 1 3.50 -10.82 5.51
C MET A 1 3.71 -11.41 4.13
N THR A 2 3.56 -10.63 3.07
CA THR A 2 3.92 -11.05 1.71
C THR A 2 5.34 -10.55 1.44
N THR A 3 6.28 -11.46 1.20
CA THR A 3 7.67 -11.13 0.82
C THR A 3 7.88 -11.15 -0.70
N SER A 4 6.81 -11.42 -1.45
CA SER A 4 6.74 -11.41 -2.90
C SER A 4 5.85 -10.26 -3.37
N GLU A 5 5.89 -9.96 -4.66
CA GLU A 5 4.85 -9.14 -5.27
C GLU A 5 3.48 -9.73 -4.97
N TRP A 6 2.51 -8.85 -4.78
CA TRP A 6 1.16 -9.25 -4.43
C TRP A 6 0.15 -8.34 -5.10
N SER A 7 -0.92 -8.95 -5.57
CA SER A 7 -2.13 -8.27 -6.04
C SER A 7 -3.33 -8.94 -5.40
N GLY A 8 -4.31 -8.13 -5.01
CA GLY A 8 -5.53 -8.62 -4.40
C GLY A 8 -6.41 -7.44 -4.01
N ASN A 9 -7.42 -7.65 -3.19
CA ASN A 9 -8.26 -6.57 -2.69
C ASN A 9 -8.48 -6.80 -1.20
N VAL A 10 -7.75 -6.06 -0.37
CA VAL A 10 -7.80 -6.21 1.09
C VAL A 10 -8.18 -4.88 1.71
N PRO A 11 -9.28 -4.82 2.50
CA PRO A 11 -9.59 -3.64 3.29
C PRO A 11 -8.53 -3.47 4.38
N ALA A 12 -7.84 -2.33 4.37
CA ALA A 12 -6.79 -1.98 5.31
C ALA A 12 -7.03 -0.56 5.83
N PHE A 13 -7.03 -0.37 7.15
CA PHE A 13 -7.00 0.96 7.77
C PHE A 13 -5.58 1.54 7.79
N ASN A 14 -4.58 0.66 7.81
CA ASN A 14 -3.16 1.00 7.84
C ASN A 14 -2.34 -0.09 7.14
N PHE A 15 -1.43 0.32 6.25
CA PHE A 15 -0.41 -0.58 5.71
C PHE A 15 0.91 -0.36 6.46
N TYR A 16 1.48 -1.43 6.99
CA TYR A 16 2.78 -1.40 7.67
C TYR A 16 3.82 -2.17 6.86
N ASN A 17 4.84 -1.46 6.38
CA ASN A 17 5.97 -2.10 5.72
C ASN A 17 6.95 -2.66 6.77
N ARG A 18 6.78 -3.94 7.11
CA ARG A 18 7.65 -4.67 8.04
C ARG A 18 8.87 -5.31 7.36
N THR A 19 9.25 -4.86 6.17
CA THR A 19 10.44 -5.34 5.45
C THR A 19 11.55 -4.29 5.49
N SER A 20 12.75 -4.67 5.06
CA SER A 20 13.89 -3.75 4.91
C SER A 20 13.91 -3.01 3.56
N ARG A 21 12.92 -3.22 2.69
CA ARG A 21 12.87 -2.65 1.33
C ARG A 21 11.71 -1.68 1.20
N ASN A 22 11.84 -0.71 0.30
CA ASN A 22 10.71 0.14 -0.08
C ASN A 22 9.65 -0.69 -0.81
N ALA A 23 8.38 -0.35 -0.59
CA ALA A 23 7.25 -0.95 -1.29
C ALA A 23 6.46 0.14 -2.00
N GLU A 24 6.15 -0.06 -3.27
CA GLU A 24 5.15 0.75 -3.96
C GLU A 24 3.79 0.09 -3.80
N ILE A 25 2.83 0.85 -3.26
CA ILE A 25 1.50 0.35 -2.94
C ILE A 25 0.49 1.11 -3.77
N THR A 26 -0.34 0.38 -4.49
CA THR A 26 -1.52 0.94 -5.13
C THR A 26 -2.72 0.76 -4.20
N TRP A 27 -3.47 1.83 -3.99
CA TRP A 27 -4.64 1.86 -3.11
C TRP A 27 -5.85 2.41 -3.85
N SER A 28 -7.04 2.05 -3.36
CA SER A 28 -8.29 2.72 -3.72
C SER A 28 -9.16 2.95 -2.48
N TYR A 29 -9.91 4.05 -2.46
CA TYR A 29 -10.76 4.45 -1.36
C TYR A 29 -12.02 5.11 -1.92
N ASN A 30 -13.20 4.70 -1.44
CA ASN A 30 -14.45 5.35 -1.79
C ASN A 30 -14.72 6.51 -0.83
N TYR A 31 -14.63 7.74 -1.35
CA TYR A 31 -14.96 8.97 -0.63
C TYR A 31 -16.28 9.53 -1.17
N LEU A 32 -17.33 9.54 -0.34
CA LEU A 32 -18.65 10.09 -0.69
C LEU A 32 -19.21 9.60 -2.04
N GLY A 33 -19.05 8.30 -2.33
CA GLY A 33 -19.51 7.69 -3.59
C GLY A 33 -18.57 7.85 -4.78
N THR A 34 -17.46 8.57 -4.62
CA THR A 34 -16.40 8.68 -5.64
C THR A 34 -15.24 7.76 -5.30
N GLN A 35 -14.80 6.93 -6.24
CA GLN A 35 -13.62 6.10 -6.06
C GLN A 35 -12.36 6.93 -6.31
N LEU A 36 -11.56 7.11 -5.27
CA LEU A 36 -10.21 7.65 -5.34
C LEU A 36 -9.22 6.49 -5.45
N SER A 37 -8.12 6.70 -6.15
CA SER A 37 -7.02 5.74 -6.20
C SER A 37 -5.70 6.47 -6.32
N GLY A 38 -4.62 5.80 -5.92
CA GLY A 38 -3.28 6.37 -5.99
C GLY A 38 -2.21 5.33 -5.74
N ALA A 39 -0.96 5.78 -5.85
CA ALA A 39 0.21 5.02 -5.47
C ALA A 39 0.96 5.77 -4.36
N ILE A 40 1.52 5.03 -3.40
CA ILE A 40 2.40 5.57 -2.36
C ILE A 40 3.65 4.71 -2.26
N CYS A 41 4.77 5.32 -1.88
CA CYS A 41 5.95 4.56 -1.49
C CYS A 41 5.98 4.38 0.02
N ALA A 42 5.78 3.16 0.47
CA ALA A 42 5.87 2.75 1.86
C ALA A 42 7.32 2.42 2.22
N ARG A 43 7.91 3.25 3.09
CA ARG A 43 9.28 3.08 3.56
C ARG A 43 9.37 2.06 4.71
N PRO A 44 10.53 1.40 4.90
CA PRO A 44 10.74 0.47 6.00
C PRO A 44 10.35 1.06 7.36
N GLY A 45 9.56 0.31 8.14
CA GLY A 45 9.17 0.68 9.50
C GLY A 45 8.07 1.74 9.61
N GLY A 46 7.59 2.29 8.49
CA GLY A 46 6.50 3.26 8.45
C GLY A 46 5.09 2.63 8.38
N GLY A 47 4.09 3.40 8.82
CA GLY A 47 2.69 3.19 8.47
C GLY A 47 2.28 4.27 7.47
N ASP A 48 1.77 3.88 6.30
CA ASP A 48 1.65 4.83 5.18
C ASP A 48 0.21 5.15 4.75
N LEU A 49 -0.81 4.52 5.36
CA LEU A 49 -2.22 4.77 5.04
C LEU A 49 -3.00 4.96 6.35
N TYR A 50 -3.75 6.05 6.54
CA TYR A 50 -4.49 6.34 7.80
C TYR A 50 -6.00 6.46 7.61
N VAL A 51 -6.54 5.74 6.62
CA VAL A 51 -7.96 5.71 6.27
C VAL A 51 -8.33 4.30 5.78
N PRO A 52 -9.59 3.87 5.86
CA PRO A 52 -10.00 2.56 5.35
C PRO A 52 -9.85 2.52 3.82
N MET A 53 -8.87 1.80 3.30
CA MET A 53 -8.59 1.68 1.87
C MET A 53 -8.58 0.22 1.42
N PHE A 54 -8.69 -0.02 0.12
CA PHE A 54 -8.38 -1.29 -0.48
C PHE A 54 -6.97 -1.24 -1.09
N VAL A 55 -6.05 -2.06 -0.58
CA VAL A 55 -4.74 -2.24 -1.22
C VAL A 55 -4.92 -3.20 -2.39
N THR A 56 -4.57 -2.75 -3.59
CA THR A 56 -4.80 -3.49 -4.83
C THR A 56 -3.54 -4.15 -5.39
N LYS A 57 -2.37 -3.56 -5.10
CA LYS A 57 -1.07 -4.07 -5.53
C LYS A 57 0.04 -3.63 -4.57
N VAL A 58 1.04 -4.49 -4.37
CA VAL A 58 2.30 -4.19 -3.67
C VAL A 58 3.46 -4.70 -4.53
N SER A 59 4.38 -3.80 -4.90
CA SER A 59 5.63 -4.12 -5.60
C SER A 59 6.84 -3.68 -4.77
N TRP A 60 7.83 -4.56 -4.63
CA TRP A 60 9.02 -4.31 -3.82
C TRP A 60 10.14 -3.74 -4.70
N GLN A 61 10.59 -2.53 -4.41
CA GLN A 61 11.62 -1.83 -5.20
C GLN A 61 13.00 -1.96 -4.54
N THR A 62 14.05 -2.11 -5.34
CA THR A 62 15.46 -2.06 -4.89
C THR A 62 16.04 -0.64 -4.95
N HIS A 63 15.33 0.31 -5.56
CA HIS A 63 15.72 1.71 -5.67
C HIS A 63 14.91 2.62 -4.73
N THR A 64 15.41 3.84 -4.53
CA THR A 64 14.71 4.90 -3.80
C THR A 64 13.47 5.33 -4.57
N CYS A 65 12.33 5.34 -3.89
CA CYS A 65 11.25 6.25 -4.22
C CYS A 65 11.59 7.64 -3.65
#